data_AF-A0A2M8NU82-F1
#
_entry.id   AF-A0A2M8NU82-F1
#
_cell.length_a   1.000
_cell.length_b   1.000
_cell.length_c   1.000
_cell.angle_alpha   90.00
_cell.angle_beta   90.00
_cell.angle_gamma   90.00
#
_symmetry.space_group_name_H-M   'P 1'
#
loop_
_entity.id
_entity.type
_entity.pdbx_description
1 polymer ?
#
loop_
_entity_poly.entity_id
_entity_poly.type
_entity_poly.pdbx_seq_one_letter_code
_entity_poly.pdbx_strand_id
1 'polypeptide(L)'
;RNGKLIGSDVRRLDNAEDETDETILSQFITQFYTEMDEIPNEIILPNEVEEAKIIERWLTDKRNTNKVQITVPQRGDKRNLIKMAHENATEAIRMMKAQYEADSIKQEEALAKLQEALNLPRIPNRIECYDISTTQGTAIVASRVMFVRGTPKKSEYRRFNIRTVKHKGSDDYQSMREALTRRFQRYVDSLQNPTIIQPGQEDRDETWRLLPDLLLIDGGKGQLGVAVEVLTQFNLLDRVPVASLAKQFEELYLPNNPAPIVLPRNSPALYLVQRVRDEAHRFAITSHRQRRGKTGLASRLEQIPGIGPKKRKALLKAFGNSIDAIKSAPIEELMKVKGVNLALAESIKELL
;
A
#
# COMPACT_ATOMS: atom_id res chain seq x y z
N ARG A 1 -23.38 0.71 28.99
CA ARG A 1 -24.44 -0.11 29.66
C ARG A 1 -24.82 0.58 30.97
N ASN A 2 -26.11 0.59 31.36
CA ASN A 2 -26.61 1.24 32.59
C ASN A 2 -26.24 2.74 32.71
N GLY A 3 -26.32 3.50 31.61
CA GLY A 3 -26.01 4.94 31.62
C GLY A 3 -24.51 5.30 31.75
N LYS A 4 -23.61 4.31 31.84
CA LYS A 4 -22.16 4.52 31.85
C LYS A 4 -21.53 4.22 30.49
N LEU A 5 -20.64 5.12 30.04
CA LEU A 5 -19.77 4.93 28.88
C LEU A 5 -18.78 3.81 29.19
N ILE A 6 -18.76 2.75 28.38
CA ILE A 6 -17.87 1.60 28.57
C ILE A 6 -16.71 1.62 27.57
N GLY A 7 -16.87 2.35 26.47
CA GLY A 7 -15.86 2.57 25.46
C GLY A 7 -16.35 3.56 24.42
N SER A 8 -15.41 4.13 23.68
CA SER A 8 -15.65 4.98 22.52
C SER A 8 -14.74 4.50 21.38
N ASP A 9 -15.29 4.33 20.19
CA ASP A 9 -14.53 4.07 18.97
C ASP A 9 -14.69 5.29 18.05
N VAL A 10 -13.57 5.78 17.49
CA VAL A 10 -13.55 6.92 16.58
C VAL A 10 -13.04 6.43 15.25
N ARG A 11 -13.85 6.59 14.21
CA ARG A 11 -13.49 6.20 12.84
C ARG A 11 -13.46 7.41 11.93
N ARG A 12 -12.38 7.48 11.14
CA ARG A 12 -12.22 8.48 10.10
C ARG A 12 -12.84 7.97 8.81
N LEU A 13 -13.62 8.83 8.17
CA LEU A 13 -14.15 8.62 6.82
C LEU A 13 -13.40 9.57 5.88
N ASP A 14 -12.91 9.04 4.77
CA ASP A 14 -12.26 9.81 3.71
C ASP A 14 -13.24 9.95 2.52
N ASN A 15 -13.07 10.99 1.70
CA ASN A 15 -13.87 11.27 0.49
C ASN A 15 -15.36 11.58 0.73
N ALA A 16 -15.69 12.32 1.79
CA ALA A 16 -17.07 12.71 2.12
C ALA A 16 -17.45 14.14 1.67
N GLU A 17 -16.59 14.82 0.89
CA GLU A 17 -16.68 16.27 0.64
C GLU A 17 -17.94 16.71 -0.13
N ASP A 18 -18.58 15.80 -0.88
CA ASP A 18 -19.78 16.07 -1.69
C ASP A 18 -21.01 15.23 -1.28
N GLU A 19 -20.93 14.49 -0.18
CA GLU A 19 -22.01 13.60 0.28
C GLU A 19 -22.81 14.23 1.42
N THR A 20 -24.10 13.94 1.50
CA THR A 20 -24.93 14.43 2.61
C THR A 20 -24.72 13.59 3.88
N ASP A 21 -24.97 14.17 5.05
CA ASP A 21 -24.84 13.48 6.34
C ASP A 21 -25.67 12.18 6.37
N GLU A 22 -26.86 12.19 5.76
CA GLU A 22 -27.76 11.04 5.66
C GLU A 22 -27.12 9.89 4.87
N THR A 23 -26.52 10.20 3.71
CA THR A 23 -25.85 9.21 2.85
C THR A 23 -24.62 8.64 3.53
N ILE A 24 -23.80 9.50 4.15
CA ILE A 24 -22.59 9.10 4.88
C ILE A 24 -22.95 8.16 6.04
N LEU A 25 -23.97 8.51 6.83
CA LEU A 25 -24.43 7.67 7.94
C LEU A 25 -24.99 6.33 7.45
N SER A 26 -25.79 6.33 6.39
CA SER A 26 -26.35 5.10 5.79
C SER A 26 -25.25 4.13 5.34
N GLN A 27 -24.27 4.64 4.58
CA GLN A 27 -23.12 3.86 4.12
C GLN A 27 -22.27 3.37 5.29
N PHE A 28 -21.99 4.23 6.27
CA PHE A 28 -21.21 3.87 7.45
C PHE A 28 -21.87 2.74 8.25
N ILE A 29 -23.16 2.84 8.55
CA ILE A 29 -23.90 1.80 9.28
C ILE A 29 -23.81 0.47 8.54
N THR A 30 -24.04 0.49 7.22
CA THR A 30 -24.02 -0.71 6.38
C THR A 30 -22.63 -1.35 6.36
N GLN A 31 -21.57 -0.56 6.14
CA GLN A 31 -20.20 -1.06 6.14
C GLN A 31 -19.77 -1.58 7.52
N PHE A 32 -20.01 -0.80 8.57
CA PHE A 32 -19.61 -1.11 9.94
C PHE A 32 -20.25 -2.42 10.42
N TYR A 33 -21.57 -2.56 10.26
CA TYR A 33 -22.27 -3.78 10.67
C TYR A 33 -22.16 -4.91 9.66
N THR A 34 -21.53 -4.73 8.50
CA THR A 34 -21.14 -5.86 7.65
C THR A 34 -19.98 -6.62 8.29
N GLU A 35 -19.02 -5.91 8.89
CA GLU A 35 -17.81 -6.47 9.51
C GLU A 35 -18.02 -6.92 10.97
N MET A 36 -19.00 -6.35 11.67
CA MET A 36 -19.27 -6.66 13.08
C MET A 36 -20.28 -7.81 13.25
N ASP A 37 -20.02 -8.67 14.24
CA ASP A 37 -20.93 -9.77 14.62
C ASP A 37 -21.92 -9.35 15.73
N GLU A 38 -21.54 -8.39 16.57
CA GLU A 38 -22.40 -7.93 17.68
C GLU A 38 -23.28 -6.75 17.24
N ILE A 39 -24.57 -7.02 17.04
CA ILE A 39 -25.56 -6.02 16.61
C ILE A 39 -26.47 -5.64 17.79
N PRO A 40 -26.57 -4.35 18.15
CA PRO A 40 -27.45 -3.90 19.23
C PRO A 40 -28.92 -4.00 18.84
N ASN A 41 -29.81 -4.00 19.83
CA ASN A 41 -31.27 -3.93 19.59
C ASN A 41 -31.74 -2.55 19.16
N GLU A 42 -30.98 -1.50 19.46
CA GLU A 42 -31.30 -0.13 19.10
C GLU A 42 -30.04 0.60 18.63
N ILE A 43 -30.15 1.30 17.51
CA ILE A 43 -29.12 2.19 16.97
C ILE A 43 -29.70 3.60 17.01
N ILE A 44 -29.02 4.49 17.71
CA ILE A 44 -29.45 5.88 17.89
C ILE A 44 -28.64 6.75 16.94
N LEU A 45 -29.32 7.52 16.10
CA LEU A 45 -28.71 8.38 15.08
C LEU A 45 -29.00 9.86 15.35
N PRO A 46 -28.12 10.79 14.88
CA PRO A 46 -28.36 12.22 14.99
C PRO A 46 -29.44 12.72 14.02
N ASN A 47 -29.56 12.07 12.86
CA ASN A 47 -30.45 12.44 11.74
C ASN A 47 -31.09 11.16 11.17
N GLU A 48 -32.19 11.33 10.43
CA GLU A 48 -32.75 10.23 9.63
C GLU A 48 -31.78 9.83 8.52
N VAL A 49 -31.83 8.58 8.08
CA VAL A 49 -31.01 8.07 6.98
C VAL A 49 -31.90 7.52 5.87
N GLU A 50 -31.42 7.61 4.64
CA GLU A 50 -32.09 6.98 3.52
C GLU A 50 -32.20 5.47 3.75
N GLU A 51 -33.33 4.90 3.31
CA GLU A 51 -33.58 3.46 3.39
C GLU A 51 -33.52 2.87 4.82
N ALA A 52 -33.73 3.66 5.87
CA ALA A 52 -33.67 3.22 7.27
C ALA A 52 -34.41 1.90 7.54
N LYS A 53 -35.60 1.70 6.95
CA LYS A 53 -36.38 0.46 7.07
C LYS A 53 -35.71 -0.77 6.44
N ILE A 54 -34.97 -0.59 5.35
CA ILE A 54 -34.21 -1.66 4.69
C ILE A 54 -33.02 -2.04 5.57
N ILE A 55 -32.31 -1.04 6.09
CA ILE A 55 -31.18 -1.23 7.00
C ILE A 55 -31.63 -1.93 8.29
N GLU A 56 -32.73 -1.50 8.91
CA GLU A 56 -33.33 -2.15 10.09
C GLU A 56 -33.63 -3.63 9.85
N ARG A 57 -34.23 -3.94 8.69
CA ARG A 57 -34.56 -5.32 8.31
C ARG A 57 -33.31 -6.16 8.13
N TRP A 58 -32.34 -5.66 7.37
CA TRP A 58 -31.06 -6.34 7.15
C TRP A 58 -30.32 -6.61 8.47
N LEU A 59 -30.25 -5.64 9.37
CA LEU A 59 -29.64 -5.79 10.69
C LEU A 59 -30.41 -6.79 11.57
N THR A 60 -31.75 -6.77 11.52
CA THR A 60 -32.58 -7.74 12.24
C THR A 60 -32.33 -9.17 11.75
N ASP A 61 -32.28 -9.37 10.43
CA ASP A 61 -32.02 -10.66 9.81
C ASP A 61 -30.61 -11.15 10.18
N LYS A 62 -29.60 -10.27 10.10
CA LYS A 62 -28.21 -10.60 10.48
C LYS A 62 -28.07 -10.95 11.96
N ARG A 63 -28.80 -10.26 12.84
CA ARG A 63 -28.79 -10.50 14.29
C ARG A 63 -29.49 -11.80 14.69
N ASN A 64 -30.36 -12.34 13.84
CA ASN A 64 -31.06 -13.63 14.00
C ASN A 64 -31.74 -13.84 15.38
N THR A 65 -32.18 -12.75 16.02
CA THR A 65 -32.84 -12.77 17.34
C THR A 65 -33.97 -11.75 17.39
N ASN A 66 -33.80 -10.64 18.14
CA ASN A 66 -34.81 -9.62 18.32
C ASN A 66 -34.67 -8.50 17.27
N LYS A 67 -35.79 -7.85 16.95
CA LYS A 67 -35.85 -6.70 16.06
C LYS A 67 -34.82 -5.63 16.45
N VAL A 68 -34.12 -5.13 15.44
CA VAL A 68 -33.26 -3.95 15.54
C VAL A 68 -34.08 -2.72 15.16
N GLN A 69 -33.95 -1.64 15.93
CA GLN A 69 -34.61 -0.36 15.66
C GLN A 69 -33.58 0.74 15.48
N ILE A 70 -33.80 1.59 14.48
CA ILE A 70 -33.07 2.84 14.27
C ILE A 70 -33.93 3.98 14.81
N THR A 71 -33.39 4.78 15.72
CA THR A 71 -34.13 5.90 16.35
C THR A 71 -33.37 7.21 16.24
N VAL A 72 -34.12 8.30 16.05
CA VAL A 72 -33.60 9.67 16.01
C VAL A 72 -34.21 10.46 17.17
N PRO A 73 -33.60 10.42 18.37
CA PRO A 73 -34.19 11.00 19.56
C PRO A 73 -34.15 12.53 19.48
N GLN A 74 -35.29 13.17 19.72
CA GLN A 74 -35.40 14.63 19.72
C GLN A 74 -35.21 15.24 21.12
N ARG A 75 -35.40 14.45 22.19
CA ARG A 75 -35.32 14.88 23.60
C ARG A 75 -34.96 13.75 24.55
N GLY A 76 -34.60 14.09 25.78
CA GLY A 76 -34.29 13.14 26.86
C GLY A 76 -32.88 12.54 26.78
N ASP A 77 -32.63 11.49 27.56
CA ASP A 77 -31.28 10.93 27.76
C ASP A 77 -30.63 10.43 26.46
N LYS A 78 -31.42 9.87 25.53
CA LYS A 78 -30.92 9.43 24.22
C LYS A 78 -30.42 10.60 23.37
N ARG A 79 -31.05 11.77 23.44
CA ARG A 79 -30.56 12.99 22.77
C ARG A 79 -29.26 13.47 23.42
N ASN A 80 -29.13 13.35 24.75
CA ASN A 80 -27.89 13.67 25.45
C ASN A 80 -26.73 12.76 25.03
N LEU A 81 -26.98 11.48 24.75
CA LEU A 81 -25.97 10.56 24.20
C LEU A 81 -25.49 11.01 22.81
N ILE A 82 -26.40 11.42 21.92
CA ILE A 82 -26.02 11.97 20.61
C ILE A 82 -25.19 13.26 20.78
N LYS A 83 -25.59 14.15 21.69
CA LYS A 83 -24.85 15.38 21.96
C LYS A 83 -23.42 15.08 22.43
N MET A 84 -23.26 14.16 23.36
CA MET A 84 -21.95 13.71 23.84
C MET A 84 -21.12 13.07 22.71
N ALA A 85 -21.73 12.24 21.86
CA ALA A 85 -21.05 11.66 20.71
C ALA A 85 -20.57 12.72 19.71
N HIS A 86 -21.38 13.76 19.47
CA HIS A 86 -21.03 14.87 18.60
C HIS A 86 -19.89 15.73 19.18
N GLU A 87 -19.92 16.03 20.48
CA GLU A 87 -18.84 16.74 21.18
C GLU A 87 -17.53 15.93 21.10
N ASN A 88 -17.58 14.63 21.35
CA ASN A 88 -16.42 13.74 21.22
C ASN A 88 -15.87 13.70 19.79
N ALA A 89 -16.74 13.60 18.78
CA ALA A 89 -16.33 13.60 17.38
C ALA A 89 -15.69 14.94 16.98
N THR A 90 -16.25 16.06 17.47
CA THR A 90 -15.73 17.41 17.20
C THR A 90 -14.34 17.58 17.79
N GLU A 91 -14.13 17.20 19.06
CA GLU A 91 -12.81 17.27 19.69
C GLU A 91 -11.81 16.30 19.03
N ALA A 92 -12.25 15.10 18.63
CA ALA A 92 -11.38 14.17 17.90
C ALA A 92 -10.92 14.76 16.56
N ILE A 93 -11.83 15.36 15.77
CA ILE A 93 -11.48 16.03 14.51
C ILE A 93 -10.54 17.20 14.77
N ARG A 94 -10.78 18.00 15.82
CA ARG A 94 -9.91 19.12 16.18
C ARG A 94 -8.50 18.66 16.52
N MET A 95 -8.36 17.62 17.34
CA MET A 95 -7.05 17.03 17.68
C MET A 95 -6.37 16.45 16.44
N MET A 96 -7.10 15.75 15.57
CA MET A 96 -6.56 15.23 14.31
C MET A 96 -6.07 16.34 13.38
N LYS A 97 -6.81 17.46 13.26
CA LYS A 97 -6.41 18.63 12.47
C LYS A 97 -5.14 19.27 13.03
N ALA A 98 -5.10 19.53 14.34
CA ALA A 98 -3.92 20.11 15.00
C ALA A 98 -2.67 19.22 14.83
N GLN A 99 -2.83 17.90 14.96
CA GLN A 99 -1.76 16.95 14.72
C GLN A 99 -1.31 16.96 13.26
N TYR A 100 -2.24 16.99 12.30
CA TYR A 100 -1.93 17.06 10.87
C TYR A 100 -1.18 18.34 10.51
N GLU A 101 -1.61 19.49 11.03
CA GLU A 101 -0.93 20.78 10.83
C GLU A 101 0.49 20.73 11.39
N ALA A 102 0.65 20.26 12.63
CA ALA A 102 1.96 20.13 13.26
C ALA A 102 2.89 19.19 12.47
N ASP A 103 2.36 18.08 11.96
CA ASP A 103 3.11 17.13 11.14
C ASP A 103 3.46 17.71 9.76
N SER A 104 2.56 18.51 9.16
CA SER A 104 2.81 19.22 7.90
C SER A 104 3.93 20.25 8.04
N ILE A 105 3.92 21.05 9.11
CA ILE A 105 4.99 22.02 9.41
C ILE A 105 6.33 21.31 9.54
N LYS A 106 6.38 20.19 10.28
CA LYS A 106 7.59 19.36 10.40
C LYS A 106 8.05 18.79 9.06
N GLN A 107 7.12 18.37 8.20
CA GLN A 107 7.47 17.89 6.86
C GLN A 107 8.05 19.00 5.99
N GLU A 108 7.46 20.19 6.03
CA GLU A 108 7.92 21.35 5.27
C GLU A 108 9.33 21.77 5.72
N GLU A 109 9.57 21.84 7.03
CA GLU A 109 10.89 22.11 7.59
C GLU A 109 11.93 21.05 7.15
N ALA A 110 11.56 19.76 7.20
CA ALA A 110 12.44 18.69 6.76
C ALA A 110 12.81 18.79 5.27
N LEU A 111 11.85 19.15 4.42
CA LEU A 111 12.06 19.36 2.99
C LEU A 111 12.93 20.58 2.72
N ALA A 112 12.70 21.69 3.42
CA ALA A 112 13.52 22.89 3.30
C ALA A 112 14.97 22.61 3.73
N LYS A 113 15.18 21.91 4.84
CA LYS A 113 16.52 21.52 5.30
C LYS A 113 17.21 20.54 4.35
N LEU A 114 16.46 19.64 3.71
CA LEU A 114 17.00 18.75 2.69
C LEU A 114 17.40 19.51 1.41
N GLN A 115 16.59 20.49 1.01
CA GLN A 115 16.88 21.39 -0.12
C GLN A 115 18.18 22.18 0.12
N GLU A 116 18.31 22.78 1.31
CA GLU A 116 19.53 23.50 1.73
C GLU A 116 20.75 22.57 1.72
N ALA A 117 20.66 21.41 2.38
CA ALA A 117 21.79 20.50 2.52
C ALA A 117 22.29 19.92 1.19
N LEU A 118 21.38 19.65 0.26
CA LEU A 118 21.71 19.12 -1.08
C LEU A 118 21.90 20.22 -2.13
N ASN A 119 21.78 21.50 -1.75
CA ASN A 119 21.81 22.66 -2.64
C ASN A 119 20.87 22.50 -3.85
N LEU A 120 19.64 22.06 -3.60
CA LEU A 120 18.65 21.85 -4.66
C LEU A 120 18.06 23.19 -5.13
N PRO A 121 17.71 23.33 -6.42
CA PRO A 121 17.14 24.56 -6.96
C PRO A 121 15.74 24.88 -6.42
N ARG A 122 15.02 23.85 -5.94
CA ARG A 122 13.68 23.98 -5.35
C ARG A 122 13.47 22.97 -4.23
N ILE A 123 12.48 23.23 -3.38
CA ILE A 123 12.06 22.32 -2.32
C ILE A 123 11.62 20.98 -2.94
N PRO A 124 12.15 19.82 -2.50
CA PRO A 124 11.89 18.54 -3.11
C PRO A 124 10.54 17.94 -2.69
N ASN A 125 9.43 18.59 -3.08
CA ASN A 125 8.09 18.17 -2.71
C ASN A 125 7.72 16.78 -3.21
N ARG A 126 8.35 16.28 -4.26
CA ARG A 126 8.11 14.97 -4.85
C ARG A 126 9.41 14.17 -4.91
N ILE A 127 9.59 13.26 -3.95
CA ILE A 127 10.79 12.44 -3.82
C ILE A 127 10.48 11.02 -4.30
N GLU A 128 11.21 10.57 -5.32
CA GLU A 128 11.10 9.22 -5.87
C GLU A 128 12.30 8.40 -5.39
N CYS A 129 12.07 7.27 -4.73
CA CYS A 129 13.17 6.44 -4.20
C CYS A 129 13.15 5.01 -4.73
N TYR A 130 14.33 4.51 -5.10
CA TYR A 130 14.54 3.18 -5.66
C TYR A 130 15.38 2.29 -4.74
N ASP A 131 14.91 1.07 -4.51
CA ASP A 131 15.64 -0.04 -3.86
C ASP A 131 15.66 -1.26 -4.80
N ILE A 132 16.80 -1.95 -4.86
CA ILE A 132 16.97 -3.19 -5.62
C ILE A 132 16.98 -4.35 -4.64
N SER A 133 16.00 -5.23 -4.80
CA SER A 133 15.85 -6.41 -3.95
C SER A 133 16.01 -7.68 -4.78
N THR A 134 16.95 -8.52 -4.34
CA THR A 134 17.22 -9.82 -4.93
C THR A 134 16.69 -10.91 -4.02
N THR A 135 15.76 -11.73 -4.52
CA THR A 135 15.37 -12.96 -3.82
C THR A 135 16.40 -14.04 -4.10
N GLN A 136 16.85 -14.76 -3.05
CA GLN A 136 17.79 -15.89 -3.15
C GLN A 136 17.44 -16.83 -4.32
N GLY A 137 18.08 -16.61 -5.48
CA GLY A 137 18.15 -17.54 -6.60
C GLY A 137 17.30 -17.31 -7.85
N THR A 138 16.29 -16.41 -7.93
CA THR A 138 15.39 -16.43 -9.13
C THR A 138 14.69 -15.14 -9.59
N ALA A 139 14.49 -14.12 -8.75
CA ALA A 139 13.77 -12.92 -9.18
C ALA A 139 14.35 -11.65 -8.55
N ILE A 140 14.67 -10.67 -9.39
CA ILE A 140 15.10 -9.34 -8.97
C ILE A 140 13.95 -8.36 -9.20
N VAL A 141 13.66 -7.59 -8.17
CA VAL A 141 12.60 -6.59 -8.19
C VAL A 141 13.20 -5.25 -7.79
N ALA A 142 13.08 -4.26 -8.67
CA ALA A 142 13.28 -2.87 -8.30
C ALA A 142 11.97 -2.31 -7.75
N SER A 143 12.05 -1.74 -6.56
CA SER A 143 10.93 -1.15 -5.86
C SER A 143 11.06 0.36 -5.91
N ARG A 144 10.01 1.03 -6.39
CA ARG A 144 9.89 2.48 -6.41
C ARG A 144 8.84 2.91 -5.40
N VAL A 145 9.24 3.73 -4.45
CA VAL A 145 8.34 4.45 -3.56
C VAL A 145 8.31 5.93 -3.88
N MET A 146 7.22 6.58 -3.49
CA MET A 146 6.97 7.99 -3.76
C MET A 146 6.63 8.71 -2.46
N PHE A 147 7.30 9.81 -2.18
CA PHE A 147 6.92 10.72 -1.11
C PHE A 147 6.46 12.04 -1.73
N VAL A 148 5.31 12.54 -1.27
CA VAL A 148 4.77 13.84 -1.67
C VAL A 148 4.61 14.68 -0.40
N ARG A 149 5.20 15.87 -0.41
CA ARG A 149 5.24 16.80 0.74
C ARG A 149 5.68 16.10 2.04
N GLY A 150 6.74 15.30 1.96
CA GLY A 150 7.32 14.59 3.11
C GLY A 150 6.53 13.36 3.58
N THR A 151 5.43 13.00 2.91
CA THR A 151 4.58 11.86 3.28
C THR A 151 4.54 10.76 2.22
N PRO A 152 4.46 9.47 2.60
CA PRO A 152 4.30 8.35 1.67
C PRO A 152 3.06 8.45 0.77
N LYS A 153 3.22 8.52 -0.56
CA LYS A 153 2.14 8.46 -1.54
C LYS A 153 2.02 7.05 -2.14
N LYS A 154 1.41 6.14 -1.36
CA LYS A 154 1.34 4.70 -1.66
C LYS A 154 0.68 4.34 -3.00
N SER A 155 -0.30 5.11 -3.46
CA SER A 155 -0.96 4.90 -4.75
C SER A 155 0.01 5.03 -5.95
N GLU A 156 1.15 5.70 -5.75
CA GLU A 156 2.16 5.93 -6.78
C GLU A 156 3.34 4.96 -6.72
N TYR A 157 3.30 3.99 -5.82
CA TYR A 157 4.36 2.99 -5.71
C TYR A 157 4.35 2.07 -6.92
N ARG A 158 5.54 1.65 -7.36
CA ARG A 158 5.68 0.76 -8.53
C ARG A 158 6.73 -0.31 -8.25
N ARG A 159 6.54 -1.47 -8.86
CA ARG A 159 7.51 -2.56 -8.85
C ARG A 159 7.89 -2.89 -10.29
N PHE A 160 9.18 -3.00 -10.53
CA PHE A 160 9.72 -3.43 -11.81
C PHE A 160 10.29 -4.83 -11.62
N ASN A 161 9.62 -5.83 -12.19
CA ASN A 161 10.24 -7.16 -12.32
C ASN A 161 11.34 -7.04 -13.38
N ILE A 162 12.58 -7.27 -12.99
CA ILE A 162 13.75 -7.19 -13.86
C ILE A 162 13.82 -8.48 -14.69
N ARG A 163 14.07 -8.33 -15.98
CA ARG A 163 14.05 -9.43 -16.96
C ARG A 163 15.37 -9.62 -17.69
N THR A 164 16.18 -8.58 -17.77
CA THR A 164 17.34 -8.57 -18.69
C THR A 164 18.59 -9.22 -18.13
N VAL A 165 18.61 -9.60 -16.86
CA VAL A 165 19.85 -10.01 -16.20
C VAL A 165 19.83 -11.48 -15.79
N LYS A 166 20.92 -12.19 -16.14
CA LYS A 166 21.12 -13.61 -15.85
C LYS A 166 21.83 -13.75 -14.49
N HIS A 167 21.35 -14.67 -13.65
CA HIS A 167 21.71 -14.87 -12.23
C HIS A 167 23.18 -15.24 -11.89
N LYS A 168 24.19 -14.62 -12.50
CA LYS A 168 25.60 -14.79 -12.13
C LYS A 168 26.26 -13.42 -11.88
N GLY A 169 26.49 -13.09 -10.60
CA GLY A 169 27.25 -11.90 -10.16
C GLY A 169 26.40 -10.68 -9.77
N SER A 170 27.02 -9.61 -9.26
CA SER A 170 26.35 -8.38 -8.75
C SER A 170 25.57 -7.66 -9.86
N ASP A 171 24.32 -8.06 -9.97
CA ASP A 171 23.29 -7.74 -10.95
C ASP A 171 22.63 -6.36 -10.68
N ASP A 172 22.83 -5.83 -9.46
CA ASP A 172 22.09 -4.68 -8.95
C ASP A 172 22.21 -3.41 -9.82
N TYR A 173 23.36 -3.18 -10.45
CA TYR A 173 23.55 -2.05 -11.38
C TYR A 173 22.73 -2.18 -12.66
N GLN A 174 22.67 -3.38 -13.25
CA GLN A 174 21.89 -3.62 -14.46
C GLN A 174 20.40 -3.61 -14.15
N SER A 175 20.02 -4.17 -13.00
CA SER A 175 18.66 -4.12 -12.47
C SER A 175 18.19 -2.68 -12.23
N MET A 176 19.04 -1.83 -11.63
CA MET A 176 18.77 -0.39 -11.48
C MET A 176 18.61 0.31 -12.82
N ARG A 177 19.53 0.04 -13.76
CA ARG A 177 19.49 0.59 -15.12
C ARG A 177 18.18 0.26 -15.80
N GLU A 178 17.77 -1.02 -15.82
CA GLU A 178 16.52 -1.45 -16.45
C GLU A 178 15.31 -0.71 -15.84
N ALA A 179 15.25 -0.61 -14.51
CA ALA A 179 14.14 0.04 -13.82
C ALA A 179 14.04 1.55 -14.14
N LEU A 180 15.17 2.26 -14.07
CA LEU A 180 15.22 3.69 -14.37
C LEU A 180 14.95 3.96 -15.85
N THR A 181 15.55 3.19 -16.76
CA THR A 181 15.30 3.32 -18.20
C THR A 181 13.82 3.13 -18.51
N ARG A 182 13.16 2.10 -17.95
CA ARG A 182 11.72 1.90 -18.13
C ARG A 182 10.88 3.04 -17.55
N ARG A 183 11.28 3.61 -16.42
CA ARG A 183 10.61 4.76 -15.80
C ARG A 183 10.63 5.99 -16.69
N PHE A 184 11.81 6.35 -17.21
CA PHE A 184 11.98 7.56 -18.01
C PHE A 184 11.54 7.37 -19.45
N GLN A 185 11.63 6.16 -20.00
CA GLN A 185 10.98 5.82 -21.27
C GLN A 185 9.48 6.04 -21.18
N ARG A 186 8.82 5.54 -20.12
CA ARG A 186 7.39 5.76 -19.93
C ARG A 186 7.01 7.23 -19.76
N TYR A 187 7.89 8.05 -19.16
CA TYR A 187 7.71 9.50 -19.13
C TYR A 187 7.71 10.09 -20.55
N VAL A 188 8.71 9.76 -21.38
CA VAL A 188 8.78 10.21 -22.77
C VAL A 188 7.56 9.74 -23.58
N ASP A 189 7.23 8.46 -23.50
CA ASP A 189 6.10 7.87 -24.21
C ASP A 189 4.78 8.55 -23.82
N SER A 190 4.58 8.84 -22.53
CA SER A 190 3.37 9.49 -22.01
C SER A 190 3.21 10.95 -22.44
N LEU A 191 4.29 11.60 -22.88
CA LEU A 191 4.28 12.95 -23.44
C LEU A 191 4.09 12.93 -24.97
N GLN A 192 4.72 11.99 -25.66
CA GLN A 192 4.66 11.89 -27.13
C GLN A 192 3.36 11.25 -27.62
N ASN A 193 2.85 10.27 -26.88
CA ASN A 193 1.65 9.51 -27.21
C ASN A 193 0.67 9.57 -26.03
N PRO A 194 0.05 10.74 -25.76
CA PRO A 194 -0.87 10.87 -24.64
C PRO A 194 -2.10 9.98 -24.83
N THR A 195 -2.38 9.15 -23.83
CA THR A 195 -3.59 8.31 -23.79
C THR A 195 -4.83 9.19 -23.84
N ILE A 196 -5.74 8.93 -24.79
CA ILE A 196 -7.02 9.65 -24.87
C ILE A 196 -7.93 9.18 -23.73
N ILE A 197 -8.30 10.11 -22.86
CA ILE A 197 -9.13 9.83 -21.68
C ILE A 197 -10.58 10.13 -22.03
N GLN A 198 -11.45 9.13 -21.92
CA GLN A 198 -12.88 9.32 -22.10
C GLN A 198 -13.49 9.99 -20.85
N PRO A 199 -14.60 10.75 -20.99
CA PRO A 199 -15.31 11.29 -19.83
C PRO A 199 -15.61 10.20 -18.79
N GLY A 200 -15.22 10.42 -17.54
CA GLY A 200 -15.39 9.46 -16.44
C GLY A 200 -14.34 8.35 -16.34
N GLN A 201 -13.29 8.35 -17.17
CA GLN A 201 -12.15 7.43 -17.03
C GLN A 201 -10.98 8.10 -16.30
N GLU A 202 -10.28 7.30 -15.48
CA GLU A 202 -9.09 7.75 -14.74
C GLU A 202 -7.85 7.80 -15.66
N ASP A 203 -7.07 8.87 -15.52
CA ASP A 203 -5.80 9.04 -16.22
C ASP A 203 -4.69 8.18 -15.61
N ARG A 204 -4.52 6.97 -16.14
CA ARG A 204 -3.51 6.03 -15.63
C ARG A 204 -2.06 6.48 -15.84
N ASP A 205 -1.83 7.44 -16.73
CA ASP A 205 -0.49 7.92 -17.08
C ASP A 205 -0.13 9.27 -16.44
N GLU A 206 -1.06 9.91 -15.73
CA GLU A 206 -0.86 11.23 -15.09
C GLU A 206 0.41 11.24 -14.23
N THR A 207 0.49 10.28 -13.31
CA THR A 207 1.61 10.17 -12.37
C THR A 207 2.96 9.84 -13.04
N TRP A 208 2.95 9.32 -14.27
CA TRP A 208 4.17 9.02 -15.03
C TRP A 208 4.71 10.25 -15.77
N ARG A 209 3.85 11.21 -16.13
CA ARG A 209 4.22 12.52 -16.68
C ARG A 209 4.86 13.46 -15.65
N LEU A 210 4.68 13.18 -14.36
CA LEU A 210 5.29 13.96 -13.29
C LEU A 210 6.72 13.47 -13.01
N LEU A 211 7.71 14.32 -13.28
CA LEU A 211 9.10 14.10 -12.86
C LEU A 211 9.24 14.34 -11.34
N PRO A 212 10.15 13.63 -10.66
CA PRO A 212 10.45 13.92 -9.26
C PRO A 212 11.28 15.18 -9.13
N ASP A 213 11.15 15.85 -7.97
CA ASP A 213 12.01 16.96 -7.58
C ASP A 213 13.36 16.48 -7.02
N LEU A 214 13.39 15.22 -6.55
CA LEU A 214 14.59 14.53 -6.11
C LEU A 214 14.44 13.02 -6.36
N LEU A 215 15.38 12.46 -7.12
CA LEU A 215 15.54 11.02 -7.28
C LEU A 215 16.54 10.49 -6.26
N LEU A 216 16.09 9.65 -5.33
CA LEU A 216 16.93 8.99 -4.33
C LEU A 216 17.18 7.54 -4.69
N ILE A 217 18.43 7.12 -4.64
CA ILE A 217 18.83 5.74 -4.88
C ILE A 217 19.31 5.10 -3.57
N ASP A 218 18.67 4.03 -3.10
CA ASP A 218 19.18 3.24 -1.96
C ASP A 218 20.39 2.41 -2.45
N GLY A 219 21.58 2.97 -2.25
CA GLY A 219 22.80 2.50 -2.88
C GLY A 219 23.97 3.46 -2.72
N GLY A 220 25.17 2.93 -2.94
CA GLY A 220 26.41 3.72 -2.95
C GLY A 220 26.66 4.43 -4.29
N LYS A 221 27.87 4.99 -4.42
CA LYS A 221 28.32 5.75 -5.60
C LYS A 221 28.16 5.00 -6.93
N GLY A 222 28.30 3.68 -6.94
CA GLY A 222 28.11 2.87 -8.15
C GLY A 222 26.68 2.92 -8.69
N GLN A 223 25.68 2.77 -7.80
CA GLN A 223 24.27 2.93 -8.20
C GLN A 223 23.94 4.37 -8.61
N LEU A 224 24.55 5.37 -7.96
CA LEU A 224 24.42 6.78 -8.36
C LEU A 224 24.88 7.01 -9.80
N GLY A 225 26.04 6.45 -10.18
CA GLY A 225 26.58 6.54 -11.53
C GLY A 225 25.60 6.01 -12.58
N VAL A 226 24.98 4.86 -12.32
CA VAL A 226 23.93 4.29 -13.20
C VAL A 226 22.76 5.25 -13.37
N ALA A 227 22.29 5.86 -12.29
CA ALA A 227 21.17 6.81 -12.36
C ALA A 227 21.54 8.06 -13.17
N VAL A 228 22.76 8.58 -13.01
CA VAL A 228 23.28 9.71 -13.79
C VAL A 228 23.35 9.37 -15.27
N GLU A 229 23.89 8.21 -15.63
CA GLU A 229 23.94 7.73 -17.02
C GLU A 229 22.55 7.66 -17.66
N VAL A 230 21.57 7.07 -16.97
CA VAL A 230 20.20 6.96 -17.48
C VAL A 230 19.56 8.34 -17.62
N LEU A 231 19.67 9.22 -16.62
CA LEU A 231 19.14 10.58 -16.73
C LEU A 231 19.75 11.36 -17.90
N THR A 232 21.05 11.13 -18.17
CA THR A 232 21.75 11.73 -19.31
C THR A 232 21.19 11.22 -20.63
N GLN A 233 20.96 9.90 -20.77
CA GLN A 233 20.35 9.30 -21.97
C GLN A 233 18.98 9.89 -22.31
N PHE A 234 18.21 10.28 -21.31
CA PHE A 234 16.89 10.89 -21.48
C PHE A 234 16.90 12.43 -21.52
N ASN A 235 18.08 13.08 -21.47
CA ASN A 235 18.22 14.54 -21.37
C ASN A 235 17.50 15.14 -20.16
N LEU A 236 17.56 14.45 -19.01
CA LEU A 236 16.88 14.82 -17.77
C LEU A 236 17.83 15.19 -16.63
N LEU A 237 19.15 15.06 -16.81
CA LEU A 237 20.12 15.30 -15.73
C LEU A 237 20.03 16.73 -15.17
N ASP A 238 19.77 17.73 -16.03
CA ASP A 238 19.62 19.14 -15.61
C ASP A 238 18.25 19.45 -15.01
N ARG A 239 17.28 18.52 -15.11
CA ARG A 239 15.90 18.70 -14.66
C ARG A 239 15.55 17.92 -13.41
N VAL A 240 16.21 16.79 -13.19
CA VAL A 240 15.93 15.87 -12.10
C VAL A 240 17.18 15.75 -11.23
N PRO A 241 17.23 16.46 -10.10
CA PRO A 241 18.27 16.24 -9.10
C PRO A 241 18.28 14.78 -8.64
N VAL A 242 19.47 14.20 -8.52
CA VAL A 242 19.67 12.81 -8.11
C VAL A 242 20.68 12.73 -6.98
N ALA A 243 20.42 11.88 -6.00
CA ALA A 243 21.36 11.54 -4.94
C ALA A 243 21.26 10.04 -4.62
N SER A 244 22.32 9.47 -4.04
CA SER A 244 22.27 8.13 -3.48
C SER A 244 22.53 8.13 -1.99
N LEU A 245 21.93 7.17 -1.28
CA LEU A 245 22.01 7.03 0.17
C LEU A 245 22.74 5.74 0.52
N ALA A 246 23.92 5.85 1.15
CA ALA A 246 24.68 4.68 1.56
C ALA A 246 24.25 4.19 2.96
N LYS A 247 24.04 2.87 3.07
CA LYS A 247 23.45 2.21 4.25
C LYS A 247 24.21 2.36 5.57
N GLN A 248 25.55 2.45 5.54
CA GLN A 248 26.34 2.38 6.78
C GLN A 248 26.32 3.67 7.61
N PHE A 249 26.11 4.83 6.98
CA PHE A 249 26.24 6.13 7.66
C PHE A 249 25.19 7.17 7.26
N GLU A 250 24.17 6.79 6.48
CA GLU A 250 23.19 7.74 5.90
C GLU A 250 23.85 8.87 5.10
N GLU A 251 25.01 8.55 4.52
CA GLU A 251 25.77 9.47 3.68
C GLU A 251 25.05 9.65 2.34
N LEU A 252 24.81 10.92 2.00
CA LEU A 252 24.22 11.30 0.71
C LEU A 252 25.33 11.62 -0.28
N TYR A 253 25.31 10.94 -1.42
CA TYR A 253 26.25 11.19 -2.51
C TYR A 253 25.55 11.93 -3.63
N LEU A 254 26.17 13.03 -4.09
CA LEU A 254 25.72 13.80 -5.24
C LEU A 254 26.62 13.53 -6.47
N PRO A 255 26.08 13.65 -7.69
CA PRO A 255 26.88 13.59 -8.91
C PRO A 255 28.02 14.62 -8.86
N ASN A 256 29.19 14.23 -9.36
CA ASN A 256 30.38 15.09 -9.46
C ASN A 256 30.91 15.63 -8.11
N ASN A 257 30.42 15.13 -6.97
CA ASN A 257 30.94 15.47 -5.66
C ASN A 257 31.75 14.29 -5.08
N PRO A 258 33.06 14.44 -4.81
CA PRO A 258 33.89 13.36 -4.28
C PRO A 258 33.52 13.00 -2.83
N ALA A 259 33.07 13.97 -2.04
CA ALA A 259 32.75 13.81 -0.62
C ALA A 259 31.24 13.60 -0.42
N PRO A 260 30.83 12.72 0.52
CA PRO A 260 29.44 12.61 0.92
C PRO A 260 28.98 13.85 1.67
N ILE A 261 27.69 14.14 1.57
CA ILE A 261 26.98 15.07 2.44
C ILE A 261 26.48 14.28 3.65
N VAL A 262 26.90 14.70 4.83
CA VAL A 262 26.48 14.13 6.10
C VAL A 262 25.47 15.07 6.74
N LEU A 263 24.23 14.61 6.88
CA LEU A 263 23.19 15.38 7.55
C LEU A 263 23.40 15.35 9.08
N PRO A 264 23.12 16.45 9.81
CA PRO A 264 23.19 16.44 11.27
C PRO A 264 22.28 15.37 11.88
N ARG A 265 22.76 14.68 12.93
CA ARG A 265 22.07 13.53 13.55
C ARG A 265 20.66 13.83 14.07
N ASN A 266 20.40 15.09 14.42
CA ASN A 266 19.12 15.59 14.91
C ASN A 266 18.36 16.42 13.87
N SER A 267 18.79 16.41 12.61
CA SER A 267 18.14 17.21 11.57
C SER A 267 16.84 16.56 11.08
N PRO A 268 15.76 17.34 10.89
CA PRO A 268 14.53 16.84 10.27
C PRO A 268 14.76 16.25 8.86
N ALA A 269 15.74 16.78 8.12
CA ALA A 269 16.14 16.25 6.80
C ALA A 269 16.65 14.80 6.88
N LEU A 270 17.48 14.46 7.89
CA LEU A 270 17.98 13.10 8.06
C LEU A 270 16.82 12.13 8.32
N TYR A 271 15.90 12.49 9.21
CA TYR A 271 14.72 11.67 9.51
C TYR A 271 13.79 11.49 8.32
N LEU A 272 13.68 12.49 7.43
CA LEU A 272 12.96 12.34 6.17
C LEU A 272 13.65 11.33 5.25
N VAL A 273 14.96 11.45 5.02
CA VAL A 273 15.72 10.57 4.14
C VAL A 273 15.70 9.11 4.65
N GLN A 274 15.82 8.91 5.96
CA GLN A 274 15.68 7.60 6.59
C GLN A 274 14.29 6.99 6.35
N ARG A 275 13.22 7.76 6.59
CA ARG A 275 11.84 7.30 6.31
C ARG A 275 11.64 6.91 4.86
N VAL A 276 12.20 7.68 3.92
CA VAL A 276 12.11 7.39 2.48
C VAL A 276 12.79 6.05 2.16
N ARG A 277 14.01 5.85 2.66
CA ARG A 277 14.76 4.59 2.48
C ARG A 277 14.06 3.41 3.12
N ASP A 278 13.67 3.54 4.38
CA ASP A 278 13.05 2.45 5.14
C ASP A 278 11.72 2.04 4.49
N GLU A 279 10.99 2.99 3.91
CA GLU A 279 9.77 2.72 3.14
C GLU A 279 10.06 2.01 1.81
N ALA A 280 11.13 2.39 1.10
CA ALA A 280 11.59 1.69 -0.11
C ALA A 280 11.92 0.23 0.20
N HIS A 281 12.70 0.01 1.26
CA HIS A 281 13.10 -1.31 1.74
C HIS A 281 11.89 -2.14 2.20
N ARG A 282 10.97 -1.55 2.98
CA ARG A 282 9.72 -2.20 3.41
C ARG A 282 8.86 -2.62 2.21
N PHE A 283 8.73 -1.75 1.21
CA PHE A 283 7.93 -2.03 0.02
C PHE A 283 8.53 -3.15 -0.84
N ALA A 284 9.86 -3.26 -0.87
CA ALA A 284 10.59 -4.35 -1.48
C ALA A 284 10.36 -5.67 -0.74
N ILE A 285 10.54 -5.71 0.58
CA ILE A 285 10.38 -6.93 1.41
C ILE A 285 8.94 -7.47 1.37
N THR A 286 7.94 -6.59 1.46
CA THR A 286 6.51 -7.01 1.47
C THR A 286 6.11 -7.76 0.20
N SER A 287 6.76 -7.48 -0.93
CA SER A 287 6.54 -8.20 -2.19
C SER A 287 6.91 -9.69 -2.07
N HIS A 288 7.97 -10.00 -1.33
CA HIS A 288 8.46 -11.36 -1.15
C HIS A 288 7.57 -12.19 -0.23
N ARG A 289 6.94 -11.60 0.81
CA ARG A 289 5.99 -12.35 1.66
C ARG A 289 4.79 -12.85 0.86
N GLN A 290 4.20 -11.99 0.03
CA GLN A 290 3.05 -12.38 -0.81
C GLN A 290 3.44 -13.37 -1.91
N ARG A 291 4.65 -13.26 -2.47
CA ARG A 291 5.15 -14.18 -3.51
C ARG A 291 5.59 -15.52 -2.92
N ARG A 292 6.27 -15.58 -1.77
CA ARG A 292 6.61 -16.86 -1.10
C ARG A 292 5.35 -17.63 -0.67
N GLY A 293 4.33 -16.92 -0.17
CA GLY A 293 3.04 -17.53 0.14
C GLY A 293 2.30 -18.08 -1.09
N LYS A 294 2.50 -17.53 -2.29
CA LYS A 294 1.86 -18.05 -3.52
C LYS A 294 2.73 -19.05 -4.29
N THR A 295 4.04 -18.86 -4.35
CA THR A 295 4.98 -19.67 -5.14
C THR A 295 5.41 -20.94 -4.40
N GLY A 296 5.59 -20.88 -3.08
CA GLY A 296 5.87 -22.08 -2.27
C GLY A 296 4.70 -23.06 -2.24
N LEU A 297 3.47 -22.54 -2.23
CA LEU A 297 2.24 -23.33 -2.29
C LEU A 297 1.90 -23.87 -3.68
N ALA A 298 2.31 -23.18 -4.75
CA ALA A 298 2.00 -23.59 -6.12
C ALA A 298 2.99 -24.60 -6.71
N SER A 299 4.27 -24.53 -6.32
CA SER A 299 5.35 -25.28 -6.97
C SER A 299 5.40 -26.76 -6.64
N ARG A 300 4.97 -27.20 -5.44
CA ARG A 300 5.02 -28.63 -5.07
C ARG A 300 3.92 -29.45 -5.74
N LEU A 301 2.70 -28.91 -5.80
CA LEU A 301 1.59 -29.55 -6.50
C LEU A 301 1.79 -29.59 -8.02
N GLU A 302 2.57 -28.66 -8.58
CA GLU A 302 2.85 -28.58 -10.03
C GLU A 302 3.91 -29.58 -10.51
N GLN A 303 4.69 -30.15 -9.58
CA GLN A 303 5.65 -31.23 -9.87
C GLN A 303 4.97 -32.61 -9.97
N ILE A 304 3.71 -32.74 -9.55
CA ILE A 304 2.98 -34.00 -9.55
C ILE A 304 2.39 -34.27 -10.94
N PRO A 305 2.79 -35.36 -11.61
CA PRO A 305 2.25 -35.72 -12.92
C PRO A 305 0.72 -35.82 -12.88
N GLY A 306 0.03 -35.12 -13.79
CA GLY A 306 -1.44 -35.15 -13.87
C GLY A 306 -2.17 -34.04 -13.09
N ILE A 307 -1.47 -33.17 -12.35
CA ILE A 307 -2.04 -31.97 -11.71
C ILE A 307 -1.83 -30.73 -12.60
N GLY A 308 -2.83 -30.43 -13.43
CA GLY A 308 -2.86 -29.18 -14.19
C GLY A 308 -3.38 -27.98 -13.37
N PRO A 309 -3.31 -26.74 -13.93
CA PRO A 309 -3.69 -25.50 -13.25
C PRO A 309 -5.11 -25.49 -12.66
N LYS A 310 -6.07 -26.14 -13.35
CA LYS A 310 -7.47 -26.23 -12.93
C LYS A 310 -7.64 -27.12 -11.69
N LYS A 311 -7.00 -28.30 -11.66
CA LYS A 311 -7.06 -29.24 -10.52
C LYS A 311 -6.34 -28.68 -9.30
N ARG A 312 -5.19 -28.03 -9.51
CA ARG A 312 -4.46 -27.31 -8.45
C ARG A 312 -5.32 -26.24 -7.76
N LYS A 313 -5.99 -25.39 -8.55
CA LYS A 313 -6.86 -24.34 -7.99
C LYS A 313 -8.04 -24.95 -7.20
N ALA A 314 -8.57 -26.08 -7.65
CA ALA A 314 -9.63 -26.79 -6.96
C ALA A 314 -9.16 -27.38 -5.62
N LEU A 315 -7.97 -28.02 -5.59
CA LEU A 315 -7.35 -28.55 -4.37
C LEU A 315 -7.05 -27.44 -3.36
N LEU A 316 -6.36 -26.37 -3.78
CA LEU A 316 -6.05 -25.25 -2.89
C LEU A 316 -7.33 -24.59 -2.35
N LYS A 317 -8.39 -24.45 -3.16
CA LYS A 317 -9.66 -23.90 -2.70
C LYS A 317 -10.36 -24.81 -1.69
N ALA A 318 -10.33 -26.13 -1.90
CA ALA A 318 -10.96 -27.10 -1.00
C ALA A 318 -10.29 -27.16 0.36
N PHE A 319 -8.97 -26.93 0.42
CA PHE A 319 -8.15 -27.06 1.62
C PHE A 319 -7.59 -25.72 2.12
N GLY A 320 -8.37 -24.63 2.00
CA GLY A 320 -8.08 -23.35 2.64
C GLY A 320 -6.80 -22.64 2.19
N ASN A 321 -6.36 -22.89 0.94
CA ASN A 321 -5.06 -22.48 0.40
C ASN A 321 -3.88 -22.92 1.29
N SER A 322 -3.94 -24.14 1.85
CA SER A 322 -2.87 -24.73 2.66
C SER A 322 -2.39 -26.06 2.07
N ILE A 323 -1.08 -26.21 1.83
CA ILE A 323 -0.50 -27.52 1.44
C ILE A 323 -0.56 -28.50 2.60
N ASP A 324 -0.31 -28.04 3.83
CA ASP A 324 -0.28 -28.93 5.00
C ASP A 324 -1.66 -29.58 5.21
N ALA A 325 -2.73 -28.82 4.96
CA ALA A 325 -4.09 -29.37 4.97
C ALA A 325 -4.30 -30.45 3.90
N ILE A 326 -3.77 -30.26 2.68
CA ILE A 326 -3.81 -31.27 1.60
C ILE A 326 -2.99 -32.51 1.98
N LYS A 327 -1.81 -32.31 2.57
CA LYS A 327 -0.93 -33.39 3.01
C LYS A 327 -1.54 -34.22 4.13
N SER A 328 -2.26 -33.59 5.06
CA SER A 328 -2.91 -34.27 6.18
C SER A 328 -4.26 -34.90 5.82
N ALA A 329 -4.97 -34.38 4.82
CA ALA A 329 -6.30 -34.85 4.44
C ALA A 329 -6.32 -36.33 4.01
N PRO A 330 -7.28 -37.15 4.43
CA PRO A 330 -7.39 -38.54 3.98
C PRO A 330 -7.65 -38.64 2.47
N ILE A 331 -7.27 -39.76 1.85
CA ILE A 331 -7.43 -39.98 0.39
C ILE A 331 -8.88 -39.75 -0.06
N GLU A 332 -9.84 -40.18 0.75
CA GLU A 332 -11.27 -39.98 0.50
C GLU A 332 -11.67 -38.51 0.38
N GLU A 333 -11.03 -37.60 1.13
CA GLU A 333 -11.28 -36.16 1.03
C GLU A 333 -10.61 -35.54 -0.18
N LEU A 334 -9.42 -36.02 -0.56
CA LEU A 334 -8.76 -35.59 -1.80
C LEU A 334 -9.60 -35.95 -3.03
N MET A 335 -10.23 -37.13 -3.03
CA MET A 335 -11.08 -37.61 -4.13
C MET A 335 -12.41 -36.85 -4.26
N LYS A 336 -12.88 -36.14 -3.22
CA LYS A 336 -14.05 -35.24 -3.32
C LYS A 336 -13.77 -34.05 -4.24
N VAL A 337 -12.50 -33.73 -4.50
CA VAL A 337 -12.12 -32.65 -5.40
C VAL A 337 -12.28 -33.10 -6.86
N LYS A 338 -13.13 -32.36 -7.60
CA LYS A 338 -13.47 -32.66 -9.00
C LYS A 338 -12.22 -32.88 -9.87
N GLY A 339 -12.08 -34.10 -10.40
CA GLY A 339 -10.99 -34.49 -11.31
C GLY A 339 -9.77 -35.12 -10.62
N VAL A 340 -9.86 -35.42 -9.32
CA VAL A 340 -8.89 -36.23 -8.57
C VAL A 340 -9.43 -37.66 -8.48
N ASN A 341 -8.75 -38.60 -9.13
CA ASN A 341 -9.02 -40.04 -9.01
C ASN A 341 -8.09 -40.66 -7.95
N LEU A 342 -8.33 -41.93 -7.59
CA LEU A 342 -7.56 -42.63 -6.56
C LEU A 342 -6.05 -42.58 -6.81
N ALA A 343 -5.63 -42.92 -8.04
CA ALA A 343 -4.22 -42.89 -8.44
C ALA A 343 -3.56 -41.51 -8.28
N LEU A 344 -4.30 -40.42 -8.57
CA LEU A 344 -3.78 -39.06 -8.39
C LEU A 344 -3.76 -38.65 -6.92
N ALA A 345 -4.72 -39.08 -6.10
CA ALA A 345 -4.74 -38.82 -4.66
C ALA A 345 -3.58 -39.52 -3.95
N GLU A 346 -3.25 -40.75 -4.34
CA GLU A 346 -2.08 -41.49 -3.86
C GLU A 346 -0.78 -40.80 -4.28
N SER A 347 -0.67 -40.38 -5.55
CA SER A 347 0.50 -39.61 -6.04
C SER A 347 0.67 -38.28 -5.29
N ILE A 348 -0.43 -37.63 -4.89
CA ILE A 348 -0.42 -36.42 -4.06
C ILE A 348 0.15 -36.71 -2.67
N LYS A 349 -0.22 -37.83 -2.06
CA LYS A 349 0.26 -38.23 -0.72
C LYS A 349 1.72 -38.64 -0.71
N GLU A 350 2.19 -39.24 -1.79
CA GLU A 350 3.56 -39.71 -1.90
C GLU A 350 4.56 -38.56 -2.14
N LEU A 351 4.16 -37.55 -2.92
CA LEU A 351 5.04 -36.47 -3.37
C LEU A 351 5.00 -35.19 -2.52
N LEU A 352 4.09 -35.09 -1.53
CA LEU A 352 3.96 -33.96 -0.59
C LEU A 352 4.43 -34.30 0.81
#